data_AF-A0A8J6MQT2-F1
#
_entry.id   AF-A0A8J6MQT2-F1
#
_cell.length_a   1.000
_cell.length_b   1.000
_cell.length_c   1.000
_cell.angle_alpha   90.00
_cell.angle_beta   90.00
_cell.angle_gamma   90.00
#
_symmetry.space_group_name_H-M   'P 1'
#
loop_
_entity.id
_entity.type
_entity.pdbx_description
1 polymer ?
#
loop_
_entity_poly.entity_id
_entity_poly.type
_entity_poly.pdbx_seq_one_letter_code
_entity_poly.pdbx_strand_id
1 'polypeptide(L)'
;MKLFKIVSGISILAAVSVGACRASIKGPGVPGGPALAGGTSENSEPGDPDSPTDPAPPVAVVPIPATEPVVIAGSQAARPVPVTDPVPASAPATAESPLPVAAPAPSPVTAMPMPANCKEIKALTPTAASGVFKIYLTLPGTTTKSPVSAYCGMEEDGGGWTLILDYTHKGGTNPALKTMTNTLPLFGSDSLGMDDSASLTNWGHAGNTLVNALSFTEMRFYCRSSQNVRVLHFKSKDATCKTALTTGRGNCRGVKADFVKLSSHTANLPGTIDKSDVDQGDATLTNNTFGSGVTNPSVMWNVHGDPIENNKSWECDAGTNDDIDHTIHRVWIR
;
A
#
# COMPACT_ATOMS: atom_id res chain seq x y z
N MET A 1 38.37 15.56 63.59
CA MET A 1 38.50 14.20 63.02
C MET A 1 37.57 14.12 61.81
N LYS A 2 38.15 14.04 60.59
CA LYS A 2 37.59 13.59 59.28
C LYS A 2 36.27 14.23 58.79
N LEU A 3 36.28 15.27 57.95
CA LEU A 3 36.56 15.31 56.49
C LEU A 3 35.64 14.39 55.65
N PHE A 4 34.54 14.95 55.11
CA PHE A 4 33.67 14.31 54.12
C PHE A 4 34.23 14.58 52.71
N LYS A 5 34.55 13.50 51.99
CA LYS A 5 35.05 13.51 50.60
C LYS A 5 33.88 13.53 49.61
N ILE A 6 34.04 14.39 48.62
CA ILE A 6 33.33 14.46 47.34
C ILE A 6 33.58 13.18 46.54
N VAL A 7 32.55 12.61 45.92
CA VAL A 7 32.71 11.62 44.83
C VAL A 7 31.98 12.15 43.60
N SER A 8 32.78 12.50 42.59
CA SER A 8 32.39 12.78 41.22
C SER A 8 32.35 11.45 40.45
N GLY A 9 31.24 11.15 39.79
CA GLY A 9 31.06 9.96 38.95
C GLY A 9 31.05 10.35 37.48
N ILE A 10 32.20 10.19 36.83
CA ILE A 10 32.39 10.28 35.37
C ILE A 10 31.82 9.00 34.74
N SER A 11 30.85 9.15 33.83
CA SER A 11 30.37 8.06 32.97
C SER A 11 31.22 8.02 31.70
N ILE A 12 31.91 6.90 31.48
CA ILE A 12 32.72 6.62 30.29
C ILE A 12 31.83 5.87 29.28
N LEU A 13 31.70 6.45 28.08
CA LEU A 13 31.21 5.79 26.87
C LEU A 13 32.16 4.65 26.49
N ALA A 14 31.65 3.43 26.35
CA ALA A 14 32.35 2.35 25.67
C ALA A 14 31.60 1.99 24.39
N ALA A 15 32.20 2.32 23.25
CA ALA A 15 31.79 1.87 21.94
C ALA A 15 32.22 0.41 21.75
N VAL A 16 31.29 -0.46 21.35
CA VAL A 16 31.58 -1.84 20.94
C VAL A 16 31.62 -1.87 19.42
N SER A 17 32.83 -2.02 18.85
CA SER A 17 33.00 -2.43 17.46
C SER A 17 33.03 -3.96 17.39
N VAL A 18 32.24 -4.54 16.49
CA VAL A 18 32.31 -5.97 16.19
C VAL A 18 33.09 -6.13 14.90
N GLY A 19 34.33 -6.61 15.04
CA GLY A 19 35.22 -6.95 13.93
C GLY A 19 34.82 -8.27 13.28
N ALA A 20 34.91 -8.29 11.95
CA ALA A 20 34.69 -9.46 11.11
C ALA A 20 35.79 -10.53 11.31
N CYS A 21 35.39 -11.78 11.53
CA CYS A 21 36.27 -12.94 11.49
C CYS A 21 36.19 -13.61 10.10
N ARG A 22 37.26 -13.47 9.31
CA ARG A 22 37.60 -14.38 8.20
C ARG A 22 38.41 -15.54 8.78
N ALA A 23 37.95 -16.78 8.56
CA ALA A 23 38.77 -17.97 8.81
C ALA A 23 39.19 -18.59 7.47
N SER A 24 40.50 -18.52 7.20
CA SER A 24 41.22 -19.25 6.16
C SER A 24 41.97 -20.38 6.87
N ILE A 25 41.78 -21.63 6.45
CA ILE A 25 42.43 -22.80 7.06
C ILE A 25 43.41 -23.39 6.04
N LYS A 26 44.67 -23.55 6.46
CA LYS A 26 45.79 -24.06 5.68
C LYS A 26 46.44 -25.25 6.40
N GLY A 27 46.58 -26.38 5.70
CA GLY A 27 47.56 -27.47 5.93
C GLY A 27 47.15 -28.61 6.88
N PRO A 28 47.81 -29.79 6.85
CA PRO A 28 49.11 -30.12 6.22
C PRO A 28 49.07 -31.31 5.23
N GLY A 29 50.20 -31.62 4.57
CA GLY A 29 50.27 -32.58 3.45
C GLY A 29 51.22 -33.78 3.58
N VAL A 30 51.39 -34.45 2.41
CA VAL A 30 52.46 -35.41 1.97
C VAL A 30 52.23 -36.90 2.38
N PRO A 31 52.63 -37.97 1.60
CA PRO A 31 53.46 -38.08 0.37
C PRO A 31 52.95 -38.97 -0.82
N GLY A 32 53.48 -38.71 -2.03
CA GLY A 32 54.34 -39.67 -2.79
C GLY A 32 53.78 -40.71 -3.80
N GLY A 33 53.65 -40.30 -5.08
CA GLY A 33 54.03 -41.05 -6.32
C GLY A 33 53.17 -42.24 -6.85
N PRO A 34 53.39 -42.75 -8.08
CA PRO A 34 54.24 -42.26 -9.19
C PRO A 34 53.47 -41.96 -10.51
N ALA A 35 54.21 -41.42 -11.47
CA ALA A 35 53.82 -40.97 -12.80
C ALA A 35 53.49 -42.10 -13.80
N LEU A 36 52.59 -41.81 -14.76
CA LEU A 36 52.58 -42.42 -16.09
C LEU A 36 52.13 -41.40 -17.15
N ALA A 37 52.72 -41.55 -18.33
CA ALA A 37 52.87 -40.58 -19.40
C ALA A 37 51.74 -40.59 -20.46
N GLY A 38 51.66 -39.47 -21.21
CA GLY A 38 51.64 -39.51 -22.69
C GLY A 38 50.28 -39.39 -23.40
N GLY A 39 50.22 -38.47 -24.38
CA GLY A 39 49.26 -38.45 -25.51
C GLY A 39 48.48 -37.13 -25.64
N THR A 40 49.02 -36.10 -26.31
CA THR A 40 48.73 -35.72 -27.73
C THR A 40 47.23 -35.54 -28.00
N SER A 41 46.73 -34.30 -27.97
CA SER A 41 46.46 -33.43 -29.14
C SER A 41 45.39 -33.98 -30.08
N GLU A 42 44.26 -33.29 -30.21
CA GLU A 42 43.78 -32.77 -31.49
C GLU A 42 42.59 -31.84 -31.33
N ASN A 43 42.52 -30.92 -32.28
CA ASN A 43 41.66 -29.75 -32.35
C ASN A 43 40.19 -30.09 -32.61
N SER A 44 39.29 -29.25 -32.12
CA SER A 44 37.99 -29.05 -32.76
C SER A 44 37.62 -27.57 -32.59
N GLU A 45 37.69 -26.83 -33.70
CA GLU A 45 37.27 -25.44 -33.84
C GLU A 45 35.75 -25.27 -33.68
N PRO A 46 35.29 -24.04 -33.38
CA PRO A 46 33.89 -23.74 -33.09
C PRO A 46 33.09 -23.47 -34.37
N GLY A 47 31.86 -23.98 -34.42
CA GLY A 47 30.91 -23.69 -35.49
C GLY A 47 30.30 -22.28 -35.38
N ASP A 48 30.30 -21.58 -36.51
CA ASP A 48 29.62 -20.30 -36.78
C ASP A 48 28.13 -20.28 -36.39
N PRO A 49 27.63 -19.16 -35.83
CA PRO A 49 26.21 -18.85 -35.81
C PRO A 49 25.91 -17.67 -36.76
N ASP A 50 25.71 -17.95 -38.05
CA ASP A 50 25.11 -16.99 -38.98
C ASP A 50 23.82 -17.59 -39.59
N SER A 51 22.68 -17.14 -39.06
CA SER A 51 21.38 -17.27 -39.72
C SER A 51 20.58 -15.99 -39.49
N PRO A 52 20.18 -15.28 -40.56
CA PRO A 52 19.37 -14.08 -40.46
C PRO A 52 17.92 -14.44 -40.11
N THR A 53 17.39 -13.74 -39.12
CA THR A 53 15.99 -13.78 -38.68
C THR A 53 15.08 -13.08 -39.71
N ASP A 54 14.02 -13.78 -40.12
CA ASP A 54 12.91 -13.20 -40.89
C ASP A 54 12.15 -12.14 -40.05
N PRO A 55 11.82 -10.97 -40.60
CA PRO A 55 10.96 -10.01 -39.92
C PRO A 55 9.49 -10.42 -39.98
N ALA A 56 8.81 -10.39 -38.83
CA ALA A 56 7.37 -10.59 -38.72
C ALA A 56 6.58 -9.52 -39.51
N PRO A 57 5.42 -9.88 -40.11
CA PRO A 57 4.60 -8.93 -40.86
C PRO A 57 3.91 -7.89 -39.95
N PRO A 58 3.65 -6.67 -40.45
CA PRO A 58 3.02 -5.62 -39.67
C PRO A 58 1.56 -5.93 -39.34
N VAL A 59 1.19 -5.76 -38.08
CA VAL A 59 -0.19 -5.85 -37.58
C VAL A 59 -0.97 -4.63 -38.10
N ALA A 60 -2.07 -4.90 -38.82
CA ALA A 60 -2.97 -3.87 -39.32
C ALA A 60 -3.70 -3.18 -38.15
N VAL A 61 -3.57 -1.86 -38.05
CA VAL A 61 -4.33 -1.02 -37.12
C VAL A 61 -5.73 -0.82 -37.68
N VAL A 62 -6.74 -1.37 -37.00
CA VAL A 62 -8.16 -1.09 -37.27
C VAL A 62 -8.52 0.26 -36.63
N PRO A 63 -9.06 1.24 -37.38
CA PRO A 63 -9.49 2.51 -36.80
C PRO A 63 -10.80 2.34 -36.01
N ILE A 64 -10.80 2.85 -34.78
CA ILE A 64 -11.98 2.95 -33.91
C ILE A 64 -12.86 4.12 -34.40
N PRO A 65 -14.17 3.94 -34.62
CA PRO A 65 -15.04 5.05 -35.01
C PRO A 65 -15.27 6.01 -33.85
N ALA A 66 -15.17 7.31 -34.14
CA ALA A 66 -15.47 8.39 -33.20
C ALA A 66 -16.97 8.43 -32.88
N THR A 67 -17.32 8.39 -31.60
CA THR A 67 -18.68 8.65 -31.10
C THR A 67 -18.96 10.15 -31.07
N GLU A 68 -20.04 10.56 -31.74
CA GLU A 68 -20.58 11.91 -31.73
C GLU A 68 -21.12 12.33 -30.34
N PRO A 69 -21.11 13.63 -30.01
CA PRO A 69 -21.66 14.14 -28.75
C PRO A 69 -23.19 14.25 -28.79
N VAL A 70 -23.84 13.72 -27.75
CA VAL A 70 -25.27 13.86 -27.48
C VAL A 70 -25.61 15.31 -27.11
N VAL A 71 -26.50 15.93 -27.88
CA VAL A 71 -27.04 17.27 -27.66
C VAL A 71 -28.12 17.23 -26.56
N ILE A 72 -27.96 18.06 -25.53
CA ILE A 72 -28.94 18.27 -24.46
C ILE A 72 -30.06 19.19 -24.96
N ALA A 73 -31.31 18.73 -24.85
CA ALA A 73 -32.50 19.50 -25.19
C ALA A 73 -33.21 20.06 -23.94
N GLY A 74 -33.32 21.39 -23.90
CA GLY A 74 -34.59 22.10 -23.68
C GLY A 74 -35.20 22.14 -22.28
N SER A 75 -34.90 23.21 -21.54
CA SER A 75 -35.74 23.74 -20.46
C SER A 75 -36.97 24.46 -21.02
N GLN A 76 -38.17 24.15 -20.54
CA GLN A 76 -39.37 24.96 -20.76
C GLN A 76 -40.02 25.34 -19.42
N ALA A 77 -40.26 26.64 -19.28
CA ALA A 77 -41.01 27.26 -18.21
C ALA A 77 -42.49 27.45 -18.62
N ALA A 78 -43.41 27.16 -17.71
CA ALA A 78 -44.81 27.57 -17.74
C ALA A 78 -45.36 27.45 -16.30
N ARG A 79 -46.30 28.23 -15.76
CA ARG A 79 -47.01 29.49 -16.03
C ARG A 79 -47.73 29.81 -14.67
N PRO A 80 -48.22 31.04 -14.42
CA PRO A 80 -48.77 31.43 -13.11
C PRO A 80 -50.24 31.00 -12.93
N VAL A 81 -50.59 30.61 -11.70
CA VAL A 81 -51.97 30.24 -11.27
C VAL A 81 -52.69 31.47 -10.69
N PRO A 82 -54.02 31.63 -10.90
CA PRO A 82 -54.75 32.83 -10.52
C PRO A 82 -55.15 32.85 -9.03
N VAL A 83 -55.18 34.06 -8.48
CA VAL A 83 -55.66 34.43 -7.15
C VAL A 83 -57.20 34.53 -7.16
N THR A 84 -57.87 33.97 -6.16
CA THR A 84 -59.28 34.25 -5.85
C THR A 84 -59.43 34.73 -4.41
N ASP A 85 -60.14 35.85 -4.29
CA ASP A 85 -60.45 36.67 -3.12
C ASP A 85 -61.54 36.09 -2.18
N PRO A 86 -61.82 36.71 -1.01
CA PRO A 86 -62.13 36.02 0.24
C PRO A 86 -63.62 35.91 0.60
N VAL A 87 -63.93 34.99 1.53
CA VAL A 87 -65.26 34.80 2.15
C VAL A 87 -65.26 35.39 3.58
N PRO A 88 -66.37 36.01 4.05
CA PRO A 88 -66.36 36.87 5.23
C PRO A 88 -66.55 36.12 6.56
N ALA A 89 -66.08 36.80 7.60
CA ALA A 89 -65.99 36.39 8.99
C ALA A 89 -67.35 36.15 9.67
N SER A 90 -67.38 35.16 10.58
CA SER A 90 -68.36 35.03 11.65
C SER A 90 -67.66 35.20 13.01
N ALA A 91 -68.36 35.87 13.92
CA ALA A 91 -67.91 36.45 15.18
C ALA A 91 -67.70 35.40 16.32
N PRO A 92 -67.18 35.80 17.50
CA PRO A 92 -66.26 34.99 18.30
C PRO A 92 -66.95 34.06 19.30
N ALA A 93 -66.34 32.90 19.53
CA ALA A 93 -66.51 32.12 20.76
C ALA A 93 -65.31 32.41 21.67
N THR A 94 -65.60 32.80 22.91
CA THR A 94 -64.64 32.98 24.00
C THR A 94 -63.85 31.69 24.24
N ALA A 95 -62.61 31.66 23.77
CA ALA A 95 -61.66 30.60 24.06
C ALA A 95 -60.89 30.95 25.34
N GLU A 96 -61.06 30.08 26.33
CA GLU A 96 -60.30 30.02 27.58
C GLU A 96 -58.80 29.94 27.27
N SER A 97 -58.00 30.79 27.91
CA SER A 97 -56.55 30.85 27.72
C SER A 97 -55.92 29.51 28.08
N PRO A 98 -55.31 28.76 27.13
CA PRO A 98 -54.63 27.52 27.47
C PRO A 98 -53.43 27.84 28.34
N LEU A 99 -53.27 27.08 29.42
CA LEU A 99 -52.04 27.05 30.21
C LEU A 99 -50.83 26.84 29.29
N PRO A 100 -49.66 27.46 29.57
CA PRO A 100 -48.49 27.33 28.72
C PRO A 100 -48.09 25.86 28.61
N VAL A 101 -48.29 25.27 27.43
CA VAL A 101 -47.76 23.95 27.10
C VAL A 101 -46.25 24.08 27.17
N ALA A 102 -45.64 23.43 28.15
CA ALA A 102 -44.20 23.37 28.28
C ALA A 102 -43.59 22.98 26.92
N ALA A 103 -42.69 23.82 26.41
CA ALA A 103 -41.98 23.54 25.18
C ALA A 103 -41.36 22.13 25.27
N PRO A 104 -41.50 21.30 24.23
CA PRO A 104 -40.90 19.97 24.23
C PRO A 104 -39.40 20.13 24.50
N ALA A 105 -38.90 19.39 25.50
CA ALA A 105 -37.49 19.35 25.81
C ALA A 105 -36.69 19.06 24.52
N PRO A 106 -35.55 19.73 24.28
CA PRO A 106 -34.74 19.46 23.11
C PRO A 106 -34.36 17.98 23.10
N SER A 107 -34.70 17.29 22.01
CA SER A 107 -34.27 15.91 21.78
C SER A 107 -32.76 15.80 22.01
N PRO A 108 -32.26 14.73 22.63
CA PRO A 108 -30.82 14.55 22.83
C PRO A 108 -30.15 14.57 21.45
N VAL A 109 -29.28 15.55 21.25
CA VAL A 109 -28.47 15.65 20.04
C VAL A 109 -27.47 14.49 20.12
N THR A 110 -27.76 13.38 19.45
CA THR A 110 -26.83 12.26 19.34
C THR A 110 -25.54 12.79 18.73
N ALA A 111 -24.44 12.79 19.51
CA ALA A 111 -23.15 13.21 19.03
C ALA A 111 -22.81 12.44 17.75
N MET A 112 -22.42 13.14 16.68
CA MET A 112 -22.06 12.49 15.42
C MET A 112 -20.95 11.46 15.69
N PRO A 113 -21.09 10.21 15.20
CA PRO A 113 -20.07 9.19 15.39
C PRO A 113 -18.75 9.65 14.76
N MET A 114 -17.65 9.46 15.47
CA MET A 114 -16.28 9.73 15.02
C MET A 114 -15.63 8.42 14.56
N PRO A 115 -15.84 7.99 13.30
CA PRO A 115 -15.38 6.69 12.83
C PRO A 115 -13.86 6.58 12.88
N ALA A 116 -13.32 5.48 13.40
CA ALA A 116 -11.88 5.27 13.52
C ALA A 116 -11.23 4.75 12.22
N ASN A 117 -12.00 4.20 11.30
CA ASN A 117 -11.52 3.63 10.04
C ASN A 117 -12.64 3.58 8.99
N CYS A 118 -12.30 3.21 7.76
CA CYS A 118 -13.27 3.10 6.67
C CYS A 118 -14.32 2.01 6.88
N LYS A 119 -14.05 0.98 7.69
CA LYS A 119 -15.01 -0.07 8.03
C LYS A 119 -16.17 0.48 8.85
N GLU A 120 -15.88 1.31 9.84
CA GLU A 120 -16.90 2.00 10.64
C GLU A 120 -17.73 2.93 9.77
N ILE A 121 -17.10 3.65 8.82
CA ILE A 121 -17.84 4.48 7.85
C ILE A 121 -18.78 3.62 7.01
N LYS A 122 -18.32 2.48 6.48
CA LYS A 122 -19.15 1.57 5.69
C LYS A 122 -20.32 1.01 6.51
N ALA A 123 -20.12 0.72 7.80
CA ALA A 123 -21.19 0.27 8.69
C ALA A 123 -22.23 1.37 8.94
N LEU A 124 -21.79 2.61 9.11
CA LEU A 124 -22.66 3.78 9.31
C LEU A 124 -23.40 4.18 8.02
N THR A 125 -22.76 4.03 6.86
CA THR A 125 -23.31 4.39 5.56
C THR A 125 -23.04 3.27 4.55
N PRO A 126 -23.86 2.21 4.52
CA PRO A 126 -23.65 1.05 3.65
C PRO A 126 -23.60 1.38 2.15
N THR A 127 -24.24 2.48 1.73
CA THR A 127 -24.27 2.96 0.34
C THR A 127 -23.17 3.96 0.02
N ALA A 128 -22.23 4.24 0.95
CA ALA A 128 -21.12 5.13 0.68
C ALA A 128 -20.31 4.61 -0.51
N ALA A 129 -20.01 5.49 -1.46
CA ALA A 129 -19.09 5.24 -2.55
C ALA A 129 -17.63 5.40 -2.06
N SER A 130 -16.69 4.83 -2.81
CA SER A 130 -15.28 5.06 -2.60
C SER A 130 -14.93 6.55 -2.67
N GLY A 131 -14.01 6.97 -1.82
CA GLY A 131 -13.58 8.37 -1.78
C GLY A 131 -12.79 8.73 -0.54
N VAL A 132 -12.53 10.02 -0.37
CA VAL A 132 -11.81 10.55 0.79
C VAL A 132 -12.80 10.89 1.90
N PHE A 133 -12.57 10.31 3.07
CA PHE A 133 -13.36 10.56 4.28
C PHE A 133 -12.48 11.05 5.43
N LYS A 134 -13.10 11.57 6.48
CA LYS A 134 -12.44 11.84 7.76
C LYS A 134 -12.61 10.65 8.68
N ILE A 135 -11.49 10.12 9.18
CA ILE A 135 -11.41 9.17 10.28
C ILE A 135 -10.78 9.84 11.50
N TYR A 136 -11.03 9.32 12.69
CA TYR A 136 -10.62 9.94 13.95
C TYR A 136 -9.71 9.01 14.74
N LEU A 137 -8.41 9.32 14.72
CA LEU A 137 -7.35 8.49 15.32
C LEU A 137 -6.75 9.17 16.54
N THR A 138 -6.37 8.39 17.54
CA THR A 138 -5.39 8.86 18.53
C THR A 138 -4.01 8.72 17.91
N LEU A 139 -3.44 9.84 17.48
CA LEU A 139 -2.15 9.85 16.80
C LEU A 139 -1.01 9.57 17.78
N PRO A 140 0.15 9.07 17.29
CA PRO A 140 1.30 8.80 18.13
C PRO A 140 1.72 10.04 18.94
N GLY A 141 1.96 9.86 20.24
CA GLY A 141 2.32 10.95 21.16
C GLY A 141 1.16 11.85 21.58
N THR A 142 -0.09 11.52 21.21
CA THR A 142 -1.29 12.27 21.60
C THR A 142 -2.23 11.41 22.44
N THR A 143 -3.12 12.06 23.19
CA THR A 143 -4.17 11.39 23.99
C THR A 143 -5.58 11.68 23.45
N THR A 144 -5.71 12.58 22.49
CA THR A 144 -6.97 13.01 21.90
C THR A 144 -7.09 12.51 20.46
N LYS A 145 -8.33 12.20 20.05
CA LYS A 145 -8.60 11.84 18.66
C LYS A 145 -8.48 13.07 17.76
N SER A 146 -7.76 12.91 16.65
CA SER A 146 -7.57 13.93 15.62
C SER A 146 -8.14 13.44 14.28
N PRO A 147 -8.74 14.33 13.48
CA PRO A 147 -9.25 13.98 12.17
C PRO A 147 -8.10 13.74 11.18
N VAL A 148 -8.11 12.62 10.49
CA VAL A 148 -7.16 12.24 9.44
C VAL A 148 -7.95 11.99 8.16
N SER A 149 -7.46 12.52 7.03
CA SER A 149 -8.02 12.16 5.72
C SER A 149 -7.60 10.74 5.36
N ALA A 150 -8.57 9.90 4.98
CA ALA A 150 -8.33 8.54 4.54
C ALA A 150 -9.05 8.29 3.22
N TYR A 151 -8.40 7.64 2.27
CA TYR A 151 -9.10 7.07 1.14
C TYR A 151 -9.76 5.75 1.55
N CYS A 152 -11.09 5.68 1.40
CA CYS A 152 -11.89 4.52 1.71
C CYS A 152 -12.36 3.82 0.45
N GLY A 153 -11.95 2.56 0.28
CA GLY A 153 -12.48 1.65 -0.74
C GLY A 153 -13.80 1.02 -0.26
N MET A 154 -14.93 1.35 -0.89
CA MET A 154 -16.27 0.97 -0.41
C MET A 154 -16.98 -0.13 -1.19
N GLU A 155 -16.40 -0.63 -2.28
CA GLU A 155 -17.05 -1.58 -3.19
C GLU A 155 -16.40 -2.97 -3.15
N GLU A 156 -15.08 -3.03 -3.35
CA GLU A 156 -14.35 -4.28 -3.48
C GLU A 156 -14.41 -5.11 -2.19
N ASP A 157 -14.71 -6.40 -2.32
CA ASP A 157 -14.85 -7.34 -1.20
C ASP A 157 -15.80 -6.83 -0.08
N GLY A 158 -16.86 -6.09 -0.43
CA GLY A 158 -17.82 -5.53 0.53
C GLY A 158 -17.42 -4.18 1.13
N GLY A 159 -16.27 -3.62 0.75
CA GLY A 159 -15.85 -2.27 1.12
C GLY A 159 -15.33 -2.11 2.54
N GLY A 160 -15.13 -0.85 2.96
CA GLY A 160 -14.57 -0.49 4.26
C GLY A 160 -13.05 -0.54 4.34
N TRP A 161 -12.36 -0.54 3.20
CA TRP A 161 -10.91 -0.63 3.10
C TRP A 161 -10.25 0.74 3.30
N THR A 162 -9.33 0.86 4.25
CA THR A 162 -8.54 2.08 4.48
C THR A 162 -7.20 1.97 3.77
N LEU A 163 -6.90 2.88 2.85
CA LEU A 163 -5.61 2.90 2.13
C LEU A 163 -4.46 3.31 3.07
N ILE A 164 -3.37 2.54 3.07
CA ILE A 164 -2.18 2.79 3.90
C ILE A 164 -0.87 2.83 3.13
N LEU A 165 -0.86 2.45 1.85
CA LEU A 165 0.28 2.58 0.95
C LEU A 165 -0.24 2.87 -0.46
N ASP A 166 0.34 3.87 -1.12
CA ASP A 166 0.10 4.20 -2.52
C ASP A 166 1.39 4.71 -3.18
N TYR A 167 1.84 3.98 -4.19
CA TYR A 167 2.97 4.33 -5.03
C TYR A 167 2.63 4.08 -6.49
N THR A 168 2.39 5.15 -7.24
CA THR A 168 2.28 5.14 -8.71
C THR A 168 3.61 5.60 -9.29
N HIS A 169 4.48 4.65 -9.57
CA HIS A 169 5.85 4.87 -9.99
C HIS A 169 5.97 4.86 -11.52
N LYS A 170 6.74 5.83 -12.02
CA LYS A 170 7.10 5.91 -13.42
C LYS A 170 8.47 5.27 -13.63
N GLY A 171 8.48 4.18 -14.38
CA GLY A 171 9.67 3.60 -15.01
C GLY A 171 10.66 4.62 -15.58
N GLY A 172 11.94 4.36 -15.35
CA GLY A 172 13.07 5.24 -15.61
C GLY A 172 13.34 6.27 -14.51
N THR A 173 12.64 6.21 -13.38
CA THR A 173 12.85 7.13 -12.23
C THR A 173 13.09 6.35 -10.94
N ASN A 174 13.82 6.92 -9.97
CA ASN A 174 13.98 6.31 -8.65
C ASN A 174 13.69 7.32 -7.52
N PRO A 175 12.43 7.75 -7.36
CA PRO A 175 12.06 8.73 -6.35
C PRO A 175 12.12 8.14 -4.94
N ALA A 176 12.58 8.95 -3.99
CA ALA A 176 12.62 8.56 -2.59
C ALA A 176 11.22 8.24 -2.05
N LEU A 177 11.14 7.22 -1.19
CA LEU A 177 9.92 6.85 -0.48
C LEU A 177 9.52 7.91 0.54
N LYS A 178 8.22 7.97 0.83
CA LYS A 178 7.65 8.83 1.87
C LYS A 178 6.95 7.99 2.92
N THR A 179 7.53 7.96 4.12
CA THR A 179 6.88 7.40 5.32
C THR A 179 6.02 8.49 5.97
N MET A 180 4.73 8.22 6.11
CA MET A 180 3.75 9.11 6.72
C MET A 180 3.51 8.72 8.19
N THR A 181 3.63 9.69 9.10
CA THR A 181 3.58 9.45 10.56
C THR A 181 2.30 9.96 11.22
N ASN A 182 1.57 10.85 10.55
CA ASN A 182 0.35 11.50 11.07
C ASN A 182 -0.73 11.72 9.99
N THR A 183 -0.48 11.24 8.77
CA THR A 183 -1.36 11.33 7.61
C THR A 183 -1.35 9.99 6.88
N LEU A 184 -2.37 9.73 6.07
CA LEU A 184 -2.44 8.54 5.23
C LEU A 184 -2.32 8.94 3.76
N PRO A 185 -1.74 8.08 2.91
CA PRO A 185 -1.78 8.29 1.49
C PRO A 185 -3.23 8.33 1.00
N LEU A 186 -3.52 9.24 0.09
CA LEU A 186 -4.74 9.26 -0.69
C LEU A 186 -4.52 8.47 -2.00
N PHE A 187 -5.60 8.16 -2.71
CA PHE A 187 -5.53 7.35 -3.91
C PHE A 187 -4.88 8.12 -5.07
N GLY A 188 -3.76 7.59 -5.56
CA GLY A 188 -3.07 8.09 -6.74
C GLY A 188 -3.70 7.67 -8.07
N SER A 189 -3.02 7.96 -9.16
CA SER A 189 -3.41 7.52 -10.50
C SER A 189 -3.47 5.99 -10.61
N ASP A 190 -4.48 5.45 -11.28
CA ASP A 190 -4.59 4.00 -11.56
C ASP A 190 -4.06 3.58 -12.94
N SER A 191 -3.38 4.50 -13.62
CA SER A 191 -2.77 4.27 -14.93
C SER A 191 -1.27 4.07 -14.81
N LEU A 192 -0.76 2.95 -15.33
CA LEU A 192 0.68 2.74 -15.52
C LEU A 192 1.26 3.85 -16.41
N GLY A 193 2.49 4.28 -16.12
CA GLY A 193 3.17 5.37 -16.85
C GLY A 193 2.99 6.75 -16.25
N MET A 194 2.06 6.90 -15.30
CA MET A 194 1.92 8.12 -14.51
C MET A 194 2.98 8.19 -13.41
N ASP A 195 3.26 9.40 -12.95
CA ASP A 195 4.26 9.67 -11.92
C ASP A 195 3.61 10.49 -10.80
N ASP A 196 3.31 9.82 -9.68
CA ASP A 196 2.78 10.50 -8.50
C ASP A 196 3.90 10.92 -7.51
N SER A 197 5.18 10.75 -7.84
CA SER A 197 6.29 10.96 -6.89
C SER A 197 6.42 12.37 -6.32
N ALA A 198 5.91 13.38 -7.03
CA ALA A 198 5.84 14.75 -6.55
C ALA A 198 4.59 15.05 -5.69
N SER A 199 3.64 14.11 -5.59
CA SER A 199 2.39 14.29 -4.85
C SER A 199 2.63 14.30 -3.34
N LEU A 200 2.24 15.39 -2.69
CA LEU A 200 2.36 15.49 -1.22
C LEU A 200 1.32 14.64 -0.49
N THR A 201 0.24 14.21 -1.15
CA THR A 201 -0.89 13.51 -0.53
C THR A 201 -1.02 12.06 -0.94
N ASN A 202 -0.64 11.70 -2.16
CA ASN A 202 -0.89 10.36 -2.70
C ASN A 202 0.34 9.46 -2.48
N TRP A 203 1.52 9.94 -2.85
CA TRP A 203 2.77 9.20 -2.74
C TRP A 203 3.19 8.93 -1.30
N GLY A 204 3.20 7.67 -0.89
CA GLY A 204 3.78 7.23 0.37
C GLY A 204 3.10 6.03 1.01
N HIS A 205 3.54 5.73 2.23
CA HIS A 205 2.97 4.68 3.07
C HIS A 205 2.93 5.13 4.53
N ALA A 206 1.97 4.60 5.29
CA ALA A 206 1.90 4.79 6.73
C ALA A 206 3.05 4.03 7.42
N GLY A 207 3.79 4.70 8.29
CA GLY A 207 4.78 4.05 9.15
C GLY A 207 4.11 3.13 10.18
N ASN A 208 4.87 2.18 10.76
CA ASN A 208 4.33 1.13 11.63
C ASN A 208 3.55 1.70 12.81
N THR A 209 4.04 2.79 13.42
CA THR A 209 3.40 3.42 14.57
C THR A 209 2.01 3.97 14.20
N LEU A 210 1.85 4.52 12.99
CA LEU A 210 0.55 4.99 12.50
C LEU A 210 -0.36 3.81 12.12
N VAL A 211 0.19 2.78 11.49
CA VAL A 211 -0.55 1.53 11.19
C VAL A 211 -1.05 0.87 12.47
N ASN A 212 -0.28 0.90 13.56
CA ASN A 212 -0.70 0.39 14.88
C ASN A 212 -1.85 1.20 15.51
N ALA A 213 -1.97 2.48 15.19
CA ALA A 213 -3.10 3.31 15.61
C ALA A 213 -4.39 2.97 14.84
N LEU A 214 -4.27 2.30 13.68
CA LEU A 214 -5.38 1.79 12.91
C LEU A 214 -5.68 0.36 13.38
N SER A 215 -6.84 0.14 13.99
CA SER A 215 -7.28 -1.23 14.31
C SER A 215 -7.79 -1.91 13.05
N PHE A 216 -7.20 -3.06 12.68
CA PHE A 216 -7.60 -3.87 11.54
C PHE A 216 -7.41 -5.37 11.79
N THR A 217 -8.02 -6.18 10.94
CA THR A 217 -7.96 -7.66 10.96
C THR A 217 -7.60 -8.26 9.61
N GLU A 218 -7.80 -7.51 8.53
CA GLU A 218 -7.52 -7.92 7.16
C GLU A 218 -6.58 -6.91 6.51
N MET A 219 -5.70 -7.42 5.65
CA MET A 219 -4.84 -6.65 4.76
C MET A 219 -5.20 -7.00 3.33
N ARG A 220 -5.17 -6.03 2.42
CA ARG A 220 -5.37 -6.22 0.99
C ARG A 220 -4.19 -5.63 0.23
N PHE A 221 -3.58 -6.43 -0.64
CA PHE A 221 -2.45 -6.05 -1.46
C PHE A 221 -2.89 -5.98 -2.91
N TYR A 222 -2.45 -4.94 -3.61
CA TYR A 222 -2.64 -4.77 -5.03
C TYR A 222 -1.33 -4.30 -5.66
N CYS A 223 -0.94 -4.88 -6.78
CA CYS A 223 0.05 -4.26 -7.64
C CYS A 223 -0.13 -4.60 -9.11
N ARG A 224 0.42 -3.73 -9.97
CA ARG A 224 0.58 -3.90 -11.43
C ARG A 224 1.95 -3.40 -11.87
N SER A 225 2.47 -3.92 -12.98
CA SER A 225 3.70 -3.46 -13.61
C SER A 225 3.56 -3.38 -15.13
N SER A 226 4.37 -2.57 -15.81
CA SER A 226 4.55 -2.62 -17.27
C SER A 226 5.31 -3.85 -17.75
N GLN A 227 6.07 -4.49 -16.85
CA GLN A 227 6.92 -5.64 -17.17
C GLN A 227 6.12 -6.88 -17.61
N ASN A 228 4.89 -7.01 -17.11
CA ASN A 228 4.05 -8.16 -17.32
C ASN A 228 2.56 -7.80 -17.18
N VAL A 229 1.68 -8.67 -17.66
CA VAL A 229 0.22 -8.43 -17.63
C VAL A 229 -0.48 -8.94 -16.37
N ARG A 230 0.28 -9.49 -15.39
CA ARG A 230 -0.31 -10.06 -14.19
C ARG A 230 -0.72 -8.96 -13.22
N VAL A 231 -1.75 -9.26 -12.45
CA VAL A 231 -2.28 -8.38 -11.41
C VAL A 231 -2.20 -9.16 -10.11
N LEU A 232 -1.41 -8.64 -9.18
CA LEU A 232 -1.45 -9.11 -7.81
C LEU A 232 -2.62 -8.41 -7.13
N HIS A 233 -3.61 -9.17 -6.69
CA HIS A 233 -4.76 -8.63 -5.96
C HIS A 233 -5.32 -9.66 -4.98
N PHE A 234 -5.00 -9.55 -3.70
CA PHE A 234 -5.44 -10.54 -2.71
C PHE A 234 -5.68 -9.89 -1.36
N LYS A 235 -6.37 -10.61 -0.47
CA LYS A 235 -6.48 -10.27 0.95
C LYS A 235 -5.91 -11.38 1.84
N SER A 236 -5.48 -11.02 3.04
CA SER A 236 -4.89 -11.92 4.04
C SER A 236 -5.28 -11.49 5.45
N LYS A 237 -5.35 -12.45 6.37
CA LYS A 237 -5.51 -12.22 7.81
C LYS A 237 -4.25 -12.63 8.58
N ASP A 238 -3.14 -12.85 7.88
CA ASP A 238 -1.94 -13.44 8.47
C ASP A 238 -1.45 -12.62 9.67
N ALA A 239 -1.46 -13.26 10.84
CA ALA A 239 -1.13 -12.59 12.08
C ALA A 239 0.35 -12.15 12.13
N THR A 240 1.24 -12.87 11.45
CA THR A 240 2.67 -12.53 11.43
C THR A 240 2.93 -11.27 10.63
N CYS A 241 2.32 -11.16 9.44
CA CYS A 241 2.41 -9.97 8.61
C CYS A 241 1.72 -8.78 9.28
N LYS A 242 0.55 -8.97 9.88
CA LYS A 242 -0.10 -7.92 10.69
C LYS A 242 0.82 -7.39 11.79
N THR A 243 1.52 -8.27 12.51
CA THR A 243 2.48 -7.88 13.55
C THR A 243 3.65 -7.09 12.96
N ALA A 244 4.18 -7.51 11.81
CA ALA A 244 5.22 -6.79 11.10
C ALA A 244 4.74 -5.39 10.67
N LEU A 245 3.53 -5.27 10.13
CA LEU A 245 2.96 -3.98 9.72
C LEU A 245 2.79 -3.01 10.90
N THR A 246 2.39 -3.48 12.08
CA THR A 246 2.14 -2.61 13.25
C THR A 246 3.37 -2.34 14.10
N THR A 247 4.37 -3.20 14.07
CA THR A 247 5.55 -3.08 14.97
C THR A 247 6.88 -2.89 14.24
N GLY A 248 6.92 -3.15 12.94
CA GLY A 248 8.15 -3.23 12.17
C GLY A 248 8.99 -4.47 12.46
N ARG A 249 8.49 -5.42 13.27
CA ARG A 249 9.18 -6.65 13.69
C ARG A 249 8.48 -7.89 13.16
N GLY A 250 9.25 -8.89 12.75
CA GLY A 250 8.76 -10.07 12.04
C GLY A 250 8.79 -9.86 10.53
N ASN A 251 7.93 -10.60 9.81
CA ASN A 251 7.90 -10.62 8.35
C ASN A 251 6.50 -11.01 7.83
N CYS A 252 6.33 -11.01 6.50
CA CYS A 252 5.07 -11.37 5.84
C CYS A 252 5.13 -12.72 5.10
N ARG A 253 6.03 -13.63 5.49
CA ARG A 253 6.14 -14.96 4.87
C ARG A 253 4.88 -15.80 5.06
N GLY A 254 4.19 -15.63 6.21
CA GLY A 254 2.97 -16.37 6.58
C GLY A 254 1.79 -16.15 5.62
N VAL A 255 1.79 -15.04 4.88
CA VAL A 255 0.75 -14.70 3.89
C VAL A 255 0.52 -15.84 2.87
N LYS A 256 1.55 -16.63 2.54
CA LYS A 256 1.41 -17.81 1.66
C LYS A 256 0.34 -18.79 2.12
N ALA A 257 0.24 -18.99 3.44
CA ALA A 257 -0.66 -19.97 4.03
C ALA A 257 -2.07 -19.40 4.27
N ASP A 258 -2.22 -18.08 4.25
CA ASP A 258 -3.47 -17.39 4.58
C ASP A 258 -3.72 -16.23 3.62
N PHE A 259 -4.10 -16.56 2.38
CA PHE A 259 -4.54 -15.57 1.41
C PHE A 259 -5.80 -16.00 0.68
N VAL A 260 -6.57 -15.01 0.25
CA VAL A 260 -7.71 -15.18 -0.64
C VAL A 260 -7.47 -14.30 -1.86
N LYS A 261 -7.41 -14.93 -3.03
CA LYS A 261 -7.35 -14.23 -4.32
C LYS A 261 -8.64 -13.43 -4.52
N LEU A 262 -8.50 -12.16 -4.89
CA LEU A 262 -9.63 -11.35 -5.32
C LEU A 262 -9.84 -11.48 -6.83
N SER A 263 -10.97 -10.97 -7.33
CA SER A 263 -11.48 -11.28 -8.68
C SER A 263 -10.47 -11.03 -9.81
N SER A 264 -9.67 -9.98 -9.71
CA SER A 264 -8.68 -9.60 -10.73
C SER A 264 -7.32 -10.27 -10.57
N HIS A 265 -7.14 -11.19 -9.61
CA HIS A 265 -5.83 -11.77 -9.30
C HIS A 265 -5.35 -12.74 -10.38
N THR A 266 -4.19 -12.46 -10.97
CA THR A 266 -3.52 -13.32 -11.95
C THR A 266 -2.03 -13.53 -11.67
N ALA A 267 -1.52 -12.97 -10.57
CA ALA A 267 -0.14 -13.08 -10.12
C ALA A 267 0.24 -14.49 -9.60
N ASN A 268 1.55 -14.75 -9.54
CA ASN A 268 2.14 -15.92 -8.89
C ASN A 268 2.16 -15.77 -7.36
N LEU A 269 2.53 -14.60 -6.88
CA LEU A 269 2.44 -14.20 -5.48
C LEU A 269 0.97 -14.00 -5.09
N PRO A 270 0.59 -14.37 -3.86
CA PRO A 270 1.45 -14.84 -2.78
C PRO A 270 1.69 -16.37 -2.79
N GLY A 271 1.16 -17.11 -3.76
CA GLY A 271 1.22 -18.58 -3.78
C GLY A 271 2.63 -19.16 -3.85
N THR A 272 3.59 -18.42 -4.41
CA THR A 272 4.99 -18.83 -4.57
C THR A 272 5.93 -18.29 -3.49
N ILE A 273 5.43 -17.60 -2.45
CA ILE A 273 6.30 -16.99 -1.44
C ILE A 273 7.26 -18.02 -0.82
N ASP A 274 8.55 -17.69 -0.85
CA ASP A 274 9.62 -18.41 -0.17
C ASP A 274 10.71 -17.47 0.39
N LYS A 275 10.51 -16.15 0.27
CA LYS A 275 11.33 -15.07 0.84
C LYS A 275 10.42 -13.98 1.43
N SER A 276 10.86 -13.41 2.53
CA SER A 276 10.32 -12.19 3.15
C SER A 276 11.37 -11.69 4.12
N ASP A 277 11.76 -10.42 4.02
CA ASP A 277 12.78 -9.86 4.91
C ASP A 277 12.20 -9.60 6.30
N VAL A 278 13.06 -9.67 7.32
CA VAL A 278 12.68 -9.64 8.73
C VAL A 278 13.04 -8.29 9.34
N ASP A 279 12.24 -7.83 10.30
CA ASP A 279 12.50 -6.66 11.14
C ASP A 279 12.82 -5.38 10.34
N GLN A 280 12.04 -5.14 9.28
CA GLN A 280 12.27 -4.05 8.33
C GLN A 280 11.83 -2.67 8.84
N GLY A 281 11.25 -2.55 10.04
CA GLY A 281 10.72 -1.28 10.50
C GLY A 281 9.67 -0.73 9.53
N ASP A 282 9.72 0.58 9.28
CA ASP A 282 8.78 1.24 8.36
C ASP A 282 8.89 0.72 6.92
N ALA A 283 10.01 0.06 6.56
CA ALA A 283 10.18 -0.55 5.23
C ALA A 283 9.46 -1.91 5.06
N THR A 284 8.71 -2.39 6.06
CA THR A 284 7.99 -3.68 6.00
C THR A 284 7.13 -3.83 4.74
N LEU A 285 6.51 -2.75 4.27
CA LEU A 285 5.64 -2.76 3.08
C LEU A 285 6.35 -2.46 1.75
N THR A 286 7.65 -2.16 1.78
CA THR A 286 8.37 -1.62 0.62
C THR A 286 9.63 -2.40 0.28
N ASN A 287 10.31 -3.00 1.26
CA ASN A 287 11.55 -3.74 1.04
C ASN A 287 11.35 -5.24 1.30
N ASN A 288 11.33 -6.02 0.22
CA ASN A 288 11.20 -7.48 0.21
C ASN A 288 10.07 -7.99 1.13
N THR A 289 8.91 -7.31 1.09
CA THR A 289 7.74 -7.65 1.91
C THR A 289 7.41 -9.13 1.76
N PHE A 290 7.40 -9.63 0.53
CA PHE A 290 7.38 -11.05 0.21
C PHE A 290 7.83 -11.30 -1.23
N GLY A 291 8.28 -12.52 -1.52
CA GLY A 291 8.72 -12.92 -2.86
C GLY A 291 9.17 -14.37 -2.94
N SER A 292 9.74 -14.78 -4.07
CA SER A 292 10.23 -16.13 -4.34
C SER A 292 11.77 -16.19 -4.50
N GLY A 293 12.51 -15.62 -3.54
CA GLY A 293 13.98 -15.54 -3.60
C GLY A 293 14.75 -16.86 -3.72
N VAL A 294 14.16 -18.02 -3.43
CA VAL A 294 14.81 -19.33 -3.58
C VAL A 294 14.41 -20.02 -4.89
N THR A 295 13.13 -20.00 -5.24
CA THR A 295 12.61 -20.75 -6.39
C THR A 295 12.66 -19.93 -7.68
N ASN A 296 12.37 -18.62 -7.59
CA ASN A 296 12.44 -17.70 -8.72
C ASN A 296 12.71 -16.26 -8.21
N PRO A 297 13.97 -15.83 -8.13
CA PRO A 297 14.33 -14.53 -7.55
C PRO A 297 13.74 -13.35 -8.32
N SER A 298 13.27 -13.57 -9.55
CA SER A 298 12.56 -12.56 -10.37
C SER A 298 11.07 -12.45 -10.05
N VAL A 299 10.57 -12.95 -8.91
CA VAL A 299 9.17 -12.82 -8.48
C VAL A 299 9.13 -12.22 -7.09
N MET A 300 8.92 -10.91 -7.01
CA MET A 300 9.04 -10.13 -5.78
C MET A 300 7.94 -9.07 -5.66
N TRP A 301 7.71 -8.64 -4.42
CA TRP A 301 7.11 -7.35 -4.09
C TRP A 301 8.22 -6.44 -3.57
N ASN A 302 8.55 -5.40 -4.34
CA ASN A 302 9.48 -4.35 -3.95
C ASN A 302 8.98 -2.98 -4.41
N VAL A 303 9.23 -1.97 -3.58
CA VAL A 303 8.92 -0.56 -3.82
C VAL A 303 10.14 0.24 -3.38
N HIS A 304 10.99 0.65 -4.31
CA HIS A 304 12.30 1.26 -4.00
C HIS A 304 13.13 0.36 -3.05
N GLY A 305 13.11 -0.95 -3.33
CA GLY A 305 13.75 -1.98 -2.53
C GLY A 305 15.21 -2.26 -2.91
N ASP A 306 15.82 -3.14 -2.12
CA ASP A 306 17.19 -3.66 -2.18
C ASP A 306 18.34 -2.62 -2.02
N PRO A 307 18.93 -2.49 -0.81
CA PRO A 307 20.08 -1.62 -0.57
C PRO A 307 21.36 -2.09 -1.27
N ILE A 308 21.44 -3.35 -1.73
CA ILE A 308 22.56 -3.88 -2.50
C ILE A 308 22.53 -3.33 -3.94
N GLU A 309 21.35 -2.94 -4.43
CA GLU A 309 21.12 -2.48 -5.81
C GLU A 309 20.76 -0.99 -5.88
N ASN A 310 21.34 -0.19 -4.98
CA ASN A 310 21.13 1.25 -4.88
C ASN A 310 19.66 1.66 -4.62
N ASN A 311 18.87 0.78 -4.01
CA ASN A 311 17.44 0.99 -3.74
C ASN A 311 16.61 1.25 -5.00
N LYS A 312 16.90 0.54 -6.10
CA LYS A 312 16.24 0.74 -7.39
C LYS A 312 15.13 -0.24 -7.69
N SER A 313 14.86 -1.22 -6.82
CA SER A 313 13.94 -2.30 -7.15
C SER A 313 12.48 -1.84 -7.05
N TRP A 314 11.78 -1.80 -8.19
CA TRP A 314 10.34 -1.53 -8.30
C TRP A 314 9.64 -2.72 -8.95
N GLU A 315 9.12 -3.64 -8.13
CA GLU A 315 8.76 -4.98 -8.59
C GLU A 315 7.35 -5.37 -8.15
N CYS A 316 6.59 -5.89 -9.11
CA CYS A 316 5.26 -6.41 -8.87
C CYS A 316 5.11 -7.77 -9.55
N ASP A 317 5.30 -8.82 -8.75
CA ASP A 317 5.16 -10.23 -9.16
C ASP A 317 6.09 -10.67 -10.31
N ALA A 318 6.93 -9.76 -10.78
CA ALA A 318 8.06 -9.94 -11.66
C ALA A 318 9.10 -8.88 -11.28
N GLY A 319 10.38 -9.22 -11.42
CA GLY A 319 11.49 -8.39 -10.97
C GLY A 319 12.71 -8.48 -11.87
N THR A 320 13.21 -7.32 -12.26
CA THR A 320 14.48 -7.08 -12.96
C THR A 320 15.50 -6.39 -12.08
N ASN A 321 15.20 -6.18 -10.79
CA ASN A 321 16.13 -5.53 -9.87
C ASN A 321 16.51 -4.10 -10.33
N ASP A 322 15.57 -3.40 -10.97
CA ASP A 322 15.76 -2.08 -11.55
C ASP A 322 14.50 -1.19 -11.48
N ASP A 323 14.65 0.03 -11.99
CA ASP A 323 13.66 1.11 -11.93
C ASP A 323 13.04 1.41 -13.30
N ILE A 324 13.20 0.55 -14.31
CA ILE A 324 12.82 0.83 -15.71
C ILE A 324 11.31 0.67 -15.97
N ASP A 325 10.65 -0.16 -15.17
CA ASP A 325 9.23 -0.49 -15.32
C ASP A 325 8.34 0.48 -14.56
N HIS A 326 7.17 0.78 -15.12
CA HIS A 326 6.11 1.48 -14.41
C HIS A 326 5.45 0.51 -13.42
N THR A 327 5.24 0.93 -12.18
CA THR A 327 4.51 0.11 -11.21
C THR A 327 3.43 0.90 -10.50
N ILE A 328 2.39 0.16 -10.07
CA ILE A 328 1.42 0.64 -9.10
C ILE A 328 1.45 -0.34 -7.94
N HIS A 329 1.69 0.15 -6.73
CA HIS A 329 1.63 -0.64 -5.50
C HIS A 329 0.66 0.01 -4.53
N ARG A 330 -0.25 -0.80 -3.98
CA ARG A 330 -1.22 -0.32 -2.99
C ARG A 330 -1.52 -1.36 -1.93
N VAL A 331 -1.68 -0.87 -0.70
CA VAL A 331 -2.08 -1.70 0.44
C VAL A 331 -3.22 -1.04 1.20
N TRP A 332 -4.23 -1.81 1.55
CA TRP A 332 -5.35 -1.40 2.39
C TRP A 332 -5.50 -2.31 3.60
N ILE A 333 -6.16 -1.80 4.63
CA ILE A 333 -6.51 -2.54 5.84
C ILE A 333 -7.99 -2.38 6.21
N ARG A 334 -8.55 -3.38 6.90
CA ARG A 334 -9.95 -3.40 7.35
C ARG A 334 -10.18 -4.26 8.61
#